data_AF-A0A1H5JZH7-F1
#
_entry.id   AF-A0A1H5JZH7-F1
#
_cell.length_a   1.000
_cell.length_b   1.000
_cell.length_c   1.000
_cell.angle_alpha   90.00
_cell.angle_beta   90.00
_cell.angle_gamma   90.00
#
_symmetry.space_group_name_H-M   'P 1'
#
loop_
_entity.id
_entity.type
_entity.pdbx_description
1 polymer ?
#
loop_
_entity_poly.entity_id
_entity_poly.type
_entity_poly.pdbx_seq_one_letter_code
_entity_poly.pdbx_strand_id
1 'polypeptide(L)' 'MSKELAGDAAAARHERFGKLPERISFDSMTEEKQSEPNAGVTAKYNPEGAWNFYSCLALDLGL' A
#
# COMPACT_ATOMS: atom_id res chain seq x y z
N MET A 1 -25.04 8.52 -26.38
CA MET A 1 -24.15 7.45 -26.86
C MET A 1 -23.07 6.97 -25.87
N SER A 2 -22.32 7.83 -25.16
CA SER A 2 -21.18 7.36 -24.32
C SER A 2 -21.56 6.52 -23.10
N LYS A 3 -22.71 6.81 -22.47
CA LYS A 3 -23.18 6.11 -21.27
C LYS A 3 -23.69 4.69 -21.55
N GLU A 4 -24.21 4.47 -22.76
CA GLU A 4 -24.69 3.17 -23.24
C GLU A 4 -23.52 2.23 -23.56
N LEU A 5 -22.46 2.74 -24.22
CA LEU A 5 -21.20 2.02 -24.45
C LEU A 5 -20.51 1.59 -23.15
N ALA A 6 -20.53 2.45 -22.11
CA ALA A 6 -19.95 2.12 -20.82
C ALA A 6 -20.75 1.03 -20.06
N GLY A 7 -22.07 1.02 -20.20
CA GLY A 7 -22.96 0.00 -19.66
C GLY A 7 -22.75 -1.38 -20.30
N ASP A 8 -22.61 -1.41 -21.63
CA ASP A 8 -22.33 -2.62 -22.39
C ASP A 8 -20.97 -3.24 -22.03
N ALA A 9 -19.93 -2.41 -21.93
CA ALA A 9 -18.61 -2.86 -21.49
C ALA A 9 -18.62 -3.40 -20.04
N ALA A 10 -19.45 -2.84 -19.15
CA ALA A 10 -19.60 -3.34 -17.78
C ALA A 10 -20.32 -4.69 -17.74
N ALA A 11 -21.35 -4.88 -18.56
CA ALA A 11 -22.08 -6.15 -18.66
C ALA A 11 -21.18 -7.28 -19.18
N ALA A 12 -20.43 -7.03 -20.26
CA ALA A 12 -19.47 -8.00 -20.81
C ALA A 12 -18.37 -8.38 -19.81
N ARG A 13 -17.95 -7.46 -18.94
CA ARG A 13 -17.00 -7.77 -17.85
C ARG A 13 -17.63 -8.66 -16.78
N HIS A 14 -18.86 -8.39 -16.36
CA HIS A 14 -19.53 -9.23 -15.38
C HIS A 14 -19.83 -10.65 -15.89
N GLU A 15 -20.14 -10.80 -17.18
CA GLU A 15 -20.31 -12.14 -17.79
C GLU A 15 -19.00 -12.93 -17.79
N ARG A 16 -17.88 -12.26 -18.09
CA ARG A 16 -16.54 -12.90 -18.14
C ARG A 16 -15.95 -13.19 -16.77
N PHE A 17 -16.12 -12.27 -15.81
CA PHE A 17 -15.38 -12.27 -14.54
C PHE A 17 -16.27 -12.44 -13.31
N GLY A 18 -17.60 -12.50 -13.48
CA GLY A 18 -18.55 -12.57 -12.38
C GLY A 18 -18.70 -11.22 -11.65
N LYS A 19 -19.18 -11.30 -10.41
CA LYS A 19 -19.37 -10.13 -9.53
C LYS A 19 -18.21 -10.02 -8.55
N LEU A 20 -17.92 -8.79 -8.12
CA LEU A 20 -16.99 -8.56 -7.01
C LEU A 20 -17.53 -9.22 -5.73
N PRO A 21 -16.70 -9.92 -4.94
CA PRO A 21 -17.08 -10.39 -3.62
C PRO A 21 -17.52 -9.25 -2.70
N GLU A 22 -18.21 -9.61 -1.62
CA GLU A 22 -18.54 -8.65 -0.57
C GLU A 22 -17.28 -8.02 0.02
N ARG A 23 -17.37 -6.75 0.42
CA ARG A 23 -16.26 -6.04 1.02
C ARG A 23 -15.96 -6.64 2.40
N ILE A 24 -14.71 -7.00 2.61
CA ILE A 24 -14.22 -7.50 3.90
C ILE A 24 -14.15 -6.33 4.89
N SER A 25 -14.50 -6.57 6.16
CA SER A 25 -14.38 -5.55 7.21
C SER A 25 -12.92 -5.16 7.39
N PHE A 26 -12.67 -3.90 7.74
CA PHE A 26 -11.30 -3.40 7.95
C PHE A 26 -10.54 -4.24 8.99
N ASP A 27 -11.22 -4.64 10.06
CA ASP A 27 -10.62 -5.44 11.14
C ASP A 27 -10.14 -6.82 10.66
N SER A 28 -10.75 -7.37 9.62
CA SER A 28 -10.31 -8.63 8.99
C SER A 28 -9.20 -8.43 7.95
N MET A 29 -8.78 -7.18 7.69
CA MET A 29 -7.66 -6.83 6.81
C MET A 29 -6.39 -6.47 7.56
N THR A 30 -6.42 -6.46 8.89
CA THR A 30 -5.29 -6.09 9.74
C THR A 30 -4.77 -7.29 10.53
N GLU A 31 -3.45 -7.43 10.64
CA GLU A 31 -2.80 -8.42 11.49
C GLU A 31 -1.97 -7.70 12.56
N GLU A 32 -2.18 -8.06 13.82
CA GLU A 32 -1.37 -7.56 14.93
C GLU A 32 -0.05 -8.32 14.99
N LYS A 33 1.06 -7.59 14.99
CA LYS A 33 2.39 -8.15 15.20
C LYS A 33 2.94 -7.69 16.54
N GLN A 34 3.44 -8.63 17.35
CA GLN A 34 4.17 -8.29 18.57
C GLN A 34 5.36 -7.40 18.24
N SER A 35 5.46 -6.27 18.92
CA SER A 35 6.62 -5.40 18.82
C SER A 35 7.78 -6.08 19.55
N GLU A 36 8.88 -6.34 18.83
CA GLU A 36 10.11 -6.78 19.47
C GLU A 36 10.59 -5.70 20.47
N PRO A 37 11.06 -6.09 21.67
CA PRO A 37 11.67 -5.17 22.60
C PRO A 37 12.76 -4.39 21.87
N ASN A 38 12.63 -3.06 21.93
CA ASN A 38 13.49 -2.04 21.34
C ASN A 38 14.86 -2.59 20.91
N ALA A 39 15.17 -2.50 19.61
CA ALA A 39 16.45 -2.83 19.01
C ALA A 39 17.56 -1.85 19.47
N GLY A 40 17.62 -1.53 20.76
CA GLY A 40 18.45 -0.48 21.37
C GLY A 40 19.95 -0.72 21.24
N VAL A 41 20.38 -1.88 20.75
CA VAL A 41 21.78 -2.15 20.41
C VAL A 41 22.07 -1.90 18.92
N THR A 42 21.10 -2.12 18.01
CA THR A 42 21.20 -1.83 16.57
C THR A 42 20.73 -0.42 16.19
N ALA A 43 19.97 0.25 17.07
CA ALA A 43 19.48 1.61 16.91
C ALA A 43 20.36 2.65 17.64
N LYS A 44 21.68 2.43 17.73
CA LYS A 44 22.57 3.57 18.01
C LYS A 44 22.45 4.53 16.83
N TYR A 45 21.88 5.71 17.08
CA TYR A 45 21.81 6.80 16.11
C TYR A 45 23.21 7.04 15.52
N ASN A 46 23.42 6.55 14.30
CA ASN A 46 24.63 6.72 13.51
C ASN A 46 24.29 7.62 12.32
N PRO A 47 24.38 8.94 12.47
CA PRO A 47 24.02 9.87 11.40
C PRO A 47 24.86 9.63 10.14
N GLU A 48 26.11 9.19 10.30
CA GLU A 48 27.03 8.93 9.18
C GLU A 48 26.72 7.62 8.44
N GLY A 49 26.21 6.60 9.15
CA GLY A 49 25.73 5.36 8.55
C GLY A 49 24.35 5.48 7.89
N ALA A 50 23.55 6.45 8.32
CA ALA A 50 22.18 6.67 7.83
C ALA A 50 22.14 7.35 6.45
N TRP A 51 23.20 8.07 6.05
CA TRP A 51 23.30 8.68 4.72
C TRP A 51 23.29 7.68 3.55
N ASN A 52 23.53 6.40 3.80
CA ASN A 52 23.47 5.36 2.77
C ASN A 52 22.03 4.99 2.37
N PHE A 53 21.01 5.37 3.15
CA PHE A 53 19.61 4.96 2.93
C PHE A 53 18.68 6.11 2.51
N TYR A 54 19.16 7.35 2.51
CA TYR A 54 18.34 8.54 2.22
C TYR A 54 18.51 9.08 0.80
N SER A 55 18.89 8.24 -0.17
CA SER A 55 18.98 8.68 -1.57
C SER A 55 17.66 9.24 -2.12
N CYS A 56 16.51 8.86 -1.55
CA CYS A 56 15.20 9.36 -1.97
C CYS A 56 14.70 10.54 -1.13
N LEU A 57 15.01 10.60 0.18
CA LEU A 57 14.46 11.62 1.08
C LEU A 57 14.96 13.03 0.75
N ALA A 58 16.22 13.18 0.34
CA ALA A 58 16.75 14.48 -0.08
C ALA A 58 16.12 14.97 -1.40
N LEU A 59 15.81 14.06 -2.32
CA LEU A 59 15.17 14.39 -3.60
C LEU A 59 13.68 14.72 -3.41
N ASP A 60 13.00 14.03 -2.50
CA ASP A 60 11.59 14.26 -2.15
C ASP A 60 11.35 15.59 -1.43
N LEU A 61 12.37 16.13 -0.74
CA LEU A 61 12.27 17.40 -0.01
C LEU A 61 12.71 18.64 -0.80
N GLY A 62 13.26 18.47 -2.02
CA GLY A 62 13.56 19.58 -2.93
C GLY A 62 14.50 20.66 -2.37
N LEU A 63 15.42 20.26 -1.48
CA LEU A 63 16.44 21.12 -0.88
C LEU A 63 17.72 21.18 -1.72
#